data_AF-A0A353T3U7-F1
#
_entry.id   AF-A0A353T3U7-F1
#
_cell.length_a   1.000
_cell.length_b   1.000
_cell.length_c   1.000
_cell.angle_alpha   90.00
_cell.angle_beta   90.00
_cell.angle_gamma   90.00
#
_symmetry.space_group_name_H-M   'P 1'
#
loop_
_entity.id
_entity.type
_entity.pdbx_description
1 polymer ?
#
loop_
_entity_poly.entity_id
_entity_poly.type
_entity_poly.pdbx_seq_one_letter_code
_entity_poly.pdbx_strand_id
1 'polypeptide(L)'
;LLRIRKEAANRDIPVKSRYLADLIQQIGEGRISRNAGKDVLMEMAVTGKTPEEIIREKGLSQISDPAELQKIIRDVLSRNADAVQDYKKGSAKAIGFLMGQIMKASRGKANPNLARDILEEMLS
;
A
#
# COMPACT_ATOMS: atom_id res chain seq x y z
N LEU A 1 2.76 -19.40 -0.33
CA LEU A 1 1.49 -20.01 -0.79
C LEU A 1 1.37 -21.50 -0.47
N LEU A 2 2.42 -22.20 -0.01
CA LEU A 2 2.38 -23.64 0.27
C LEU A 2 2.19 -24.04 1.76
N ARG A 3 1.82 -23.11 2.65
CA ARG A 3 1.69 -23.39 4.10
C ARG A 3 0.26 -23.66 4.60
N ILE A 4 -0.74 -23.58 3.71
CA ILE A 4 -2.15 -23.85 4.05
C ILE A 4 -2.48 -25.36 3.97
N ARG A 5 -1.54 -26.19 3.51
CA ARG A 5 -1.87 -27.54 3.02
C ARG A 5 -1.86 -28.69 4.03
N LYS A 6 -1.69 -28.47 5.35
CA LYS A 6 -1.49 -29.60 6.26
C LYS A 6 -2.62 -29.98 7.22
N GLU A 7 -3.76 -29.28 7.26
CA GLU A 7 -4.84 -29.66 8.20
C GLU A 7 -6.29 -29.58 7.68
N ALA A 8 -6.53 -29.37 6.38
CA ALA A 8 -7.89 -29.37 5.83
C ALA A 8 -8.07 -30.48 4.80
N ALA A 9 -8.21 -31.72 5.27
CA ALA A 9 -8.87 -32.76 4.49
C ALA A 9 -10.37 -32.39 4.44
N ASN A 10 -10.89 -32.03 3.25
CA ASN A 10 -12.27 -31.61 2.98
C ASN A 10 -12.80 -30.39 3.74
N ARG A 11 -12.62 -29.15 3.24
CA ARG A 11 -13.53 -28.01 3.53
C ARG A 11 -13.55 -27.03 2.36
N ASP A 12 -14.74 -26.66 1.90
CA ASP A 12 -14.95 -25.53 1.00
C ASP A 12 -14.15 -24.32 1.48
N ILE A 13 -13.47 -23.63 0.56
CA ILE A 13 -12.92 -22.32 0.86
C ILE A 13 -14.13 -21.39 1.03
N PRO A 14 -14.38 -20.78 2.20
CA PRO A 14 -15.57 -19.95 2.44
C PRO A 14 -15.51 -18.61 1.70
N VAL A 15 -14.64 -18.49 0.69
CA VAL A 15 -14.49 -17.31 -0.15
C VAL A 15 -15.32 -17.51 -1.40
N LYS A 16 -16.44 -16.79 -1.47
CA LYS A 16 -17.26 -16.72 -2.68
C LYS A 16 -16.43 -16.10 -3.81
N SER A 17 -16.58 -16.62 -5.04
CA SER A 17 -15.86 -16.12 -6.22
C SER A 17 -16.00 -14.61 -6.43
N ARG A 18 -17.18 -14.06 -6.11
CA ARG A 18 -17.43 -12.61 -6.13
C ARG A 18 -16.49 -11.82 -5.21
N TYR A 19 -16.24 -12.31 -4.00
CA TYR A 19 -15.39 -11.61 -3.03
C TYR A 19 -13.92 -11.61 -3.45
N LEU A 20 -13.48 -12.69 -4.12
CA LEU A 20 -12.15 -12.74 -4.69
C LEU A 20 -12.00 -11.74 -5.85
N ALA A 21 -13.01 -11.63 -6.73
CA ALA A 21 -13.03 -10.63 -7.79
C ALA A 21 -13.00 -9.20 -7.21
N ASP A 22 -13.82 -8.93 -6.19
CA ASP A 22 -13.85 -7.65 -5.49
C ASP A 22 -12.47 -7.32 -4.91
N LEU A 23 -11.82 -8.26 -4.22
CA LEU A 23 -10.48 -8.06 -3.66
C LEU A 23 -9.44 -7.74 -4.75
N ILE A 24 -9.47 -8.45 -5.88
CA ILE A 24 -8.57 -8.20 -7.01
C ILE A 24 -8.80 -6.79 -7.56
N GLN A 25 -10.06 -6.36 -7.69
CA GLN A 25 -10.41 -5.01 -8.12
C GLN A 25 -9.88 -3.95 -7.13
N GLN A 26 -10.04 -4.15 -5.82
CA GLN A 26 -9.54 -3.21 -4.80
C GLN A 26 -8.01 -3.04 -4.86
N ILE A 27 -7.26 -4.12 -5.16
CA ILE A 27 -5.81 -4.07 -5.38
C ILE A 27 -5.49 -3.36 -6.71
N GLY A 28 -6.21 -3.70 -7.78
CA GLY A 28 -5.99 -3.15 -9.12
C GLY A 28 -6.25 -1.65 -9.21
N GLU A 29 -7.26 -1.16 -8.48
CA GLU A 29 -7.58 0.26 -8.35
C GLU A 29 -6.65 1.01 -7.37
N GLY A 30 -5.69 0.31 -6.73
CA GLY A 30 -4.77 0.92 -5.77
C GLY A 30 -5.47 1.44 -4.51
N ARG A 31 -6.66 0.90 -4.16
CA ARG A 31 -7.32 1.21 -2.89
C ARG A 31 -6.62 0.55 -1.71
N ILE A 32 -6.01 -0.60 -1.93
CA ILE A 32 -5.13 -1.28 -0.97
C ILE A 32 -3.86 -1.77 -1.66
N SER A 33 -2.78 -1.92 -0.88
CA SER A 33 -1.54 -2.51 -1.39
C SER A 33 -1.69 -4.02 -1.65
N ARG A 34 -0.82 -4.58 -2.49
CA ARG A 34 -0.74 -6.04 -2.71
C ARG A 34 -0.48 -6.82 -1.42
N ASN A 35 0.27 -6.24 -0.48
CA ASN A 35 0.53 -6.87 0.82
C ASN A 35 -0.72 -6.88 1.69
N ALA A 36 -1.41 -5.74 1.80
CA ALA A 36 -2.70 -5.67 2.48
C ALA A 36 -3.73 -6.63 1.86
N GLY A 37 -3.73 -6.77 0.53
CA GLY A 37 -4.60 -7.72 -0.17
C GLY A 37 -4.36 -9.18 0.22
N LYS A 38 -3.11 -9.58 0.52
CA LYS A 38 -2.81 -10.91 1.06
C LYS A 38 -3.41 -11.09 2.45
N ASP A 39 -3.30 -10.08 3.30
CA ASP A 39 -3.84 -10.10 4.66
C ASP A 39 -5.36 -10.17 4.65
N VAL A 40 -6.00 -9.43 3.75
CA VAL A 40 -7.45 -9.48 3.53
C VAL A 40 -7.87 -10.87 3.05
N LEU A 41 -7.18 -11.46 2.06
CA LEU A 41 -7.51 -12.80 1.58
C LEU A 41 -7.42 -13.87 2.68
N MET A 42 -6.39 -13.80 3.54
CA MET A 42 -6.23 -14.71 4.66
C MET A 42 -7.39 -14.58 5.67
N GLU A 43 -7.79 -13.35 5.97
CA GLU A 43 -8.92 -13.08 6.87
C GLU A 43 -10.26 -13.55 6.26
N MET A 44 -10.47 -13.34 4.96
CA MET A 44 -11.66 -13.83 4.25
C MET A 44 -11.78 -15.35 4.34
N ALA A 45 -10.65 -16.08 4.23
CA ALA A 45 -10.63 -17.54 4.30
C ALA A 45 -10.95 -18.08 5.71
N VAL A 46 -10.76 -17.28 6.76
CA VAL A 46 -11.04 -17.65 8.15
C VAL A 46 -12.45 -17.22 8.58
N THR A 47 -12.87 -16.01 8.19
CA THR A 47 -14.08 -15.36 8.72
C THR A 47 -15.27 -15.41 7.78
N GLY A 48 -15.05 -15.57 6.48
CA GLY A 48 -16.08 -15.44 5.45
C GLY A 48 -16.56 -13.99 5.21
N LYS A 49 -15.95 -12.99 5.87
CA LYS A 49 -16.24 -11.57 5.64
C LYS A 49 -15.89 -11.15 4.21
N THR A 50 -16.52 -10.07 3.75
CA THR A 50 -16.18 -9.41 2.49
C THR A 50 -14.83 -8.71 2.60
N PRO A 51 -14.11 -8.49 1.47
CA PRO A 51 -12.89 -7.70 1.48
C PRO A 51 -13.13 -6.27 2.00
N GLU A 52 -14.25 -5.65 1.67
CA GLU A 52 -14.55 -4.27 2.09
C GLU A 52 -14.69 -4.14 3.61
N GLU A 53 -15.40 -5.08 4.27
CA GLU A 53 -15.50 -5.10 5.73
C GLU A 53 -14.12 -5.19 6.39
N ILE A 54 -13.27 -6.09 5.91
CA ILE A 54 -11.93 -6.30 6.47
C ILE A 54 -11.04 -5.07 6.24
N ILE A 55 -11.10 -4.46 5.05
CA ILE A 55 -10.33 -3.26 4.71
C ILE A 55 -10.71 -2.11 5.65
N ARG A 56 -12.02 -1.93 5.91
CA ARG A 56 -12.55 -0.89 6.78
C ARG A 56 -12.15 -1.13 8.24
N GLU A 57 -12.36 -2.34 8.75
CA GLU A 57 -12.04 -2.71 10.14
C GLU A 57 -10.54 -2.57 10.44
N LYS A 58 -9.68 -2.98 9.50
CA LYS A 58 -8.22 -2.92 9.68
C LYS A 58 -7.58 -1.62 9.19
N GLY A 59 -8.38 -0.70 8.63
CA GLY A 59 -7.91 0.60 8.13
C GLY A 59 -6.83 0.46 7.05
N LEU A 60 -7.00 -0.47 6.11
CA LEU A 60 -5.97 -0.86 5.13
C LEU A 60 -5.95 0.00 3.86
N SER A 61 -6.87 0.96 3.74
CA SER A 61 -6.95 1.85 2.59
C SER A 61 -5.68 2.66 2.38
N GLN A 62 -5.25 2.78 1.13
CA GLN A 62 -4.16 3.65 0.74
C GLN A 62 -4.62 5.11 0.70
N ILE A 63 -3.71 6.00 1.07
CA ILE A 63 -3.83 7.44 0.89
C ILE A 63 -3.50 7.72 -0.57
N SER A 64 -4.53 8.07 -1.33
CA SER A 64 -4.46 8.44 -2.75
C SER A 64 -4.99 9.85 -3.01
N ASP A 65 -5.32 10.61 -1.97
CA ASP A 65 -5.62 12.03 -2.11
C ASP A 65 -4.32 12.82 -2.38
N PRO A 66 -4.19 13.52 -3.52
CA PRO A 66 -2.98 14.27 -3.83
C PRO A 66 -2.64 15.33 -2.78
N ALA A 67 -3.64 16.00 -2.19
CA ALA A 67 -3.39 17.05 -1.21
C ALA A 67 -2.80 16.51 0.10
N GLU A 68 -3.32 15.38 0.60
CA GLU A 68 -2.77 14.67 1.74
C GLU A 68 -1.35 14.13 1.45
N LEU A 69 -1.13 13.53 0.28
CA LEU A 69 0.20 13.04 -0.11
C LEU A 69 1.22 14.17 -0.20
N GLN A 70 0.88 15.28 -0.85
CA GLN A 70 1.74 16.46 -0.93
C GLN A 70 2.11 16.99 0.47
N LYS A 71 1.18 16.97 1.43
CA LYS A 71 1.46 17.38 2.81
C LYS A 71 2.50 16.47 3.45
N ILE A 72 2.36 15.15 3.30
CA ILE A 72 3.32 14.15 3.80
C ILE A 72 4.68 14.36 3.13
N ILE A 73 4.70 14.54 1.81
CA ILE A 73 5.93 14.70 1.04
C ILE A 73 6.65 15.99 1.43
N ARG A 74 5.94 17.12 1.60
CA ARG A 74 6.54 18.38 2.09
C ARG A 74 7.22 18.21 3.44
N ASP A 75 6.56 17.54 4.40
CA ASP A 75 7.15 17.27 5.71
C ASP A 75 8.41 16.40 5.60
N VAL A 76 8.37 15.33 4.78
CA VAL A 76 9.53 14.47 4.52
C VAL A 76 10.69 15.27 3.89
N LEU A 77 10.43 16.07 2.86
CA LEU A 77 11.46 16.87 2.20
C LEU A 77 12.11 17.86 3.17
N SER A 78 11.31 18.52 4.01
CA SER A 78 11.82 19.48 5.01
C SER A 78 12.75 18.85 6.05
N ARG A 79 12.52 17.58 6.40
CA ARG A 79 13.33 16.82 7.38
C ARG A 79 14.55 16.13 6.77
N ASN A 80 14.67 16.10 5.44
CA ASN A 80 15.69 15.34 4.72
C ASN A 80 16.39 16.19 3.66
N ALA A 81 16.79 17.42 4.03
CA ALA A 81 17.40 18.39 3.12
C ALA A 81 18.63 17.84 2.37
N ASP A 82 19.47 17.04 3.03
CA ASP A 82 20.66 16.43 2.41
C ASP A 82 20.29 15.49 1.25
N ALA A 83 19.25 14.66 1.43
CA ALA A 83 18.76 13.77 0.39
C ALA A 83 18.16 14.55 -0.79
N VAL A 84 17.54 15.70 -0.53
CA VAL A 84 17.05 16.61 -1.59
C VAL A 84 18.22 17.15 -2.41
N GLN A 85 19.31 17.58 -1.76
CA GLN A 85 20.50 18.06 -2.45
C GLN A 85 21.18 16.95 -3.25
N ASP A 86 21.27 15.75 -2.70
CA ASP A 86 21.83 14.59 -3.42
C ASP A 86 21.01 14.23 -4.65
N TYR A 87 19.67 14.31 -4.57
CA TYR A 87 18.81 14.12 -5.73
C TYR A 87 19.11 15.16 -6.81
N LYS A 88 19.21 16.44 -6.44
CA LYS A 88 19.54 17.54 -7.39
C LYS A 88 20.92 17.40 -8.04
N LYS A 89 21.85 16.68 -7.40
CA LYS A 89 23.16 16.31 -7.96
C LYS A 89 23.11 15.06 -8.87
N GLY A 90 21.93 14.48 -9.09
CA GLY A 90 21.73 13.30 -9.94
C GLY A 90 21.80 11.95 -9.21
N SER A 91 21.77 11.93 -7.88
CA SER A 91 21.80 10.66 -7.14
C SER A 91 20.48 9.91 -7.22
N ALA A 92 20.44 8.86 -8.05
CA ALA A 92 19.30 7.95 -8.14
C ALA A 92 19.00 7.19 -6.83
N LYS A 93 19.92 7.16 -5.87
CA LYS A 93 19.68 6.55 -4.55
C LYS A 93 18.83 7.44 -3.65
N ALA A 94 18.90 8.76 -3.83
CA ALA A 94 18.19 9.73 -3.00
C ALA A 94 16.67 9.57 -3.13
N ILE A 95 16.16 9.31 -4.33
CA ILE A 95 14.71 9.13 -4.54
C ILE A 95 14.18 7.87 -3.83
N GLY A 96 14.95 6.77 -3.85
CA GLY A 96 14.58 5.54 -3.15
C GLY A 96 14.54 5.75 -1.63
N PHE A 97 15.49 6.50 -1.09
CA PHE A 97 15.51 6.88 0.32
C PHE A 97 14.31 7.75 0.70
N LEU A 98 14.02 8.81 -0.07
CA LEU A 98 12.88 9.70 0.16
C LEU A 98 11.54 8.96 0.07
N MET A 99 11.39 8.06 -0.91
CA MET A 99 10.23 7.17 -0.98
C MET A 99 10.11 6.29 0.27
N GLY A 100 11.21 5.74 0.78
CA GLY A 100 11.22 5.02 2.05
C GLY A 100 10.72 5.86 3.22
N GLN A 101 11.14 7.13 3.31
CA GLN A 101 10.66 8.06 4.33
C GLN A 101 9.16 8.40 4.18
N ILE A 102 8.66 8.58 2.96
CA ILE A 102 7.23 8.81 2.68
C ILE A 102 6.39 7.61 3.10
N MET A 103 6.83 6.40 2.75
CA MET A 103 6.16 5.17 3.17
C MET A 103 6.16 5.04 4.69
N LYS A 104 7.25 5.41 5.37
CA LYS A 104 7.32 5.41 6.84
C LYS A 104 6.36 6.45 7.46
N ALA A 105 6.36 7.69 6.97
CA ALA A 105 5.53 8.78 7.47
C ALA A 105 4.03 8.49 7.29
N SER A 106 3.66 7.85 6.19
CA SER A 106 2.28 7.41 5.92
C SER A 106 1.91 6.09 6.61
N ARG A 107 2.79 5.49 7.41
CA ARG A 107 2.62 4.15 8.02
C ARG A 107 2.28 3.07 6.99
N GLY A 108 2.94 3.14 5.83
CA GLY A 108 2.76 2.23 4.71
C GLY A 108 1.48 2.46 3.90
N LYS A 109 0.73 3.52 4.19
CA LYS A 109 -0.56 3.80 3.52
C LYS A 109 -0.44 4.67 2.28
N ALA A 110 0.64 5.42 2.07
CA ALA A 110 0.78 6.19 0.83
C ALA A 110 0.64 5.27 -0.39
N ASN A 111 -0.08 5.73 -1.41
CA ASN A 111 -0.05 5.08 -2.71
C ASN A 111 1.35 5.29 -3.32
N PRO A 112 2.14 4.21 -3.56
CA PRO A 112 3.54 4.34 -3.93
C PRO A 112 3.74 4.94 -5.32
N ASN A 113 2.80 4.72 -6.25
CA ASN A 113 2.90 5.26 -7.61
C ASN A 113 2.63 6.75 -7.57
N LEU A 114 1.48 7.15 -7.02
CA LEU A 114 1.10 8.56 -6.94
C LEU A 114 2.07 9.38 -6.07
N ALA A 115 2.54 8.81 -4.95
CA ALA A 115 3.52 9.48 -4.11
C ALA A 115 4.88 9.66 -4.81
N ARG A 116 5.27 8.73 -5.69
CA ARG A 116 6.47 8.87 -6.51
C ARG A 116 6.31 9.99 -7.52
N ASP A 117 5.19 10.01 -8.24
CA ASP A 117 4.92 11.04 -9.26
C ASP A 117 4.94 12.45 -8.64
N ILE A 118 4.24 12.62 -7.51
CA ILE A 118 4.22 13.90 -6.77
C ILE A 118 5.62 14.26 -6.23
N LEU A 119 6.38 13.28 -5.73
CA LEU A 119 7.75 13.52 -5.24
C LEU A 119 8.66 14.01 -6.36
N GLU A 120 8.61 13.38 -7.53
CA GLU A 120 9.42 13.77 -8.70
C GLU A 120 9.01 15.16 -9.21
N GLU A 121 7.71 15.46 -9.26
CA GLU A 121 7.19 16.79 -9.62
C GLU A 121 7.70 17.87 -8.65
N MET A 122 7.72 17.58 -7.34
CA MET A 122 8.17 18.54 -6.32
C MET A 122 9.69 18.75 -6.26
N LEU A 123 10.47 17.82 -6.81
CA LEU A 123 11.93 17.88 -6.80
C LEU A 123 12.54 18.44 -8.10
N SER A 124 11.74 18.46 -9.17
CA SER A 124 12.07 19.07 -10.46
C SER A 124 12.13 20.59 -10.36
#